data_AF-Q8KD27-F1
#
_entry.id   AF-Q8KD27-F1
#
_cell.length_a   1.000
_cell.length_b   1.000
_cell.length_c   1.000
_cell.angle_alpha   90.00
_cell.angle_beta   90.00
_cell.angle_gamma   90.00
#
_symmetry.space_group_name_H-M   'P 1'
#
loop_
_entity.id
_entity.type
_entity.pdbx_description
1 polymer ?
#
loop_
_entity_poly.entity_id
_entity_poly.type
_entity_poly.pdbx_seq_one_letter_code
_entity_poly.pdbx_strand_id
1 'polypeptide(L)'
;MTEPIFPCPFDERMPLSTVGYYGIGGEARWIVHPRSVGELALVLDRCRQLGLPVIIAGKGSNMLFSDEEFPGVVIVLDAMNRMFQVSDELFFCEAGVENTDAAIVLQEAGRCGGEWLYRLPGTIGATVRMNGRCYGREISAVARSVVTVGLDGAVRWRRADEVFLGYKETRLMQSPEIVVGAMLEFAEHDEPEAIGKRMQEYGDDRDAKHQFDFPSCGSTFKNSYDAGRPSGQIFDALGFRGRREGGAQVSDHHANFIFNTGGAKAADVLNLCAAMRTEAREKLGATLELELQCAGLFQTALLDACGIASTPEPSRPGYGWTGLLPFPDACDDAFPRVLLQGEALDYFCRDAVFPAGIAVEVGQLIPLDEARKAPDRPFIRWTTRDESGVAFSLHPDAPVGAFVDRLWEHNVSELFIGQGGGSGQYLEFEVTPEGHWLAIRFDAPRQRTAGHEIPSEELWRSQATPFASEKGFGIELSYALLEPFIHDDTLRLQCAVSLGDGRYGLFPWWRGEGAPDFHQPERYCVVRLG
;
A
#
# COMPACT_ATOMS: atom_id res chain seq x y z
N MET A 1 19.69 -11.36 -23.27
CA MET A 1 18.81 -10.22 -22.90
C MET A 1 19.19 -9.86 -21.48
N THR A 2 19.56 -8.61 -21.21
CA THR A 2 19.83 -8.14 -19.84
C THR A 2 18.52 -8.18 -19.05
N GLU A 3 18.57 -8.71 -17.83
CA GLU A 3 17.41 -8.71 -16.93
C GLU A 3 16.90 -7.27 -16.73
N PRO A 4 15.58 -7.03 -16.75
CA PRO A 4 15.03 -5.69 -16.55
C PRO A 4 15.43 -5.15 -15.18
N ILE A 5 15.60 -3.83 -15.08
CA ILE A 5 16.01 -3.17 -13.83
C ILE A 5 14.95 -3.34 -12.72
N PHE A 6 13.66 -3.40 -13.07
CA PHE A 6 12.54 -3.61 -12.17
C PHE A 6 11.69 -4.81 -12.61
N PRO A 7 11.08 -5.55 -11.67
CA PRO A 7 10.29 -6.75 -11.96
C PRO A 7 8.81 -6.45 -12.29
N CYS A 8 8.50 -5.23 -12.72
CA CYS A 8 7.15 -4.78 -13.08
C CYS A 8 7.20 -3.85 -14.30
N PRO A 9 6.06 -3.50 -14.93
CA PRO A 9 6.03 -2.50 -15.99
C PRO A 9 6.63 -1.17 -15.53
N PHE A 10 7.44 -0.56 -16.38
CA PHE A 10 8.05 0.74 -16.11
C PHE A 10 8.26 1.53 -17.39
N ASP A 11 8.25 2.86 -17.25
CA ASP A 11 8.63 3.80 -18.28
C ASP A 11 9.94 4.50 -17.90
N GLU A 12 10.75 4.83 -18.90
CA GLU A 12 11.98 5.60 -18.73
C GLU A 12 11.80 7.02 -19.26
N ARG A 13 12.37 8.00 -18.56
CA ARG A 13 12.46 9.39 -19.02
C ARG A 13 11.10 9.99 -19.41
N MET A 14 10.14 9.89 -18.50
CA MET A 14 8.77 10.36 -18.72
C MET A 14 8.49 11.65 -17.94
N PRO A 15 7.76 12.62 -18.53
CA PRO A 15 7.40 13.85 -17.84
C PRO A 15 6.36 13.58 -16.73
N LEU A 16 6.63 14.05 -15.51
CA LEU A 16 5.75 13.90 -14.35
C LEU A 16 4.41 14.62 -14.50
N SER A 17 4.31 15.54 -15.47
CA SER A 17 3.03 16.12 -15.89
C SER A 17 2.02 15.09 -16.43
N THR A 18 2.46 13.90 -16.86
CA THR A 18 1.54 12.81 -17.25
C THR A 18 1.06 11.99 -16.07
N VAL A 19 1.69 12.13 -14.90
CA VAL A 19 1.32 11.43 -13.65
C VAL A 19 0.38 12.29 -12.82
N GLY A 20 0.70 13.58 -12.63
CA GLY A 20 -0.04 14.47 -11.74
C GLY A 20 -1.24 15.12 -12.39
N TYR A 21 -2.37 15.20 -11.67
CA TYR A 21 -3.58 15.94 -12.09
C TYR A 21 -3.34 17.39 -12.44
N TYR A 22 -2.29 18.01 -11.88
CA TYR A 22 -1.95 19.41 -12.19
C TYR A 22 -1.42 19.58 -13.63
N GLY A 23 -0.93 18.51 -14.27
CA GLY A 23 -0.26 18.61 -15.56
C GLY A 23 1.06 19.38 -15.51
N ILE A 24 1.74 19.35 -14.36
CA ILE A 24 3.01 20.04 -14.08
C ILE A 24 4.03 19.03 -13.58
N GLY A 25 5.27 19.16 -14.02
CA GLY A 25 6.40 18.39 -13.52
C GLY A 25 7.47 18.17 -14.59
N GLY A 26 8.73 18.12 -14.16
CA GLY A 26 9.89 17.76 -14.97
C GLY A 26 9.91 16.27 -15.31
N GLU A 27 11.02 15.79 -15.85
CA GLU A 27 11.17 14.40 -16.29
C GLU A 27 11.61 13.50 -15.11
N ALA A 28 10.92 12.37 -14.91
CA ALA A 28 11.40 11.31 -14.02
C ALA A 28 12.20 10.27 -14.78
N ARG A 29 13.30 9.81 -14.19
CA ARG A 29 14.16 8.79 -14.77
C ARG A 29 13.40 7.47 -14.94
N TRP A 30 12.65 7.07 -13.91
CA TRP A 30 11.77 5.91 -13.98
C TRP A 30 10.40 6.19 -13.36
N ILE A 31 9.36 5.67 -14.01
CA ILE A 31 8.02 5.53 -13.43
C ILE A 31 7.70 4.04 -13.44
N VAL A 32 7.33 3.47 -12.30
CA VAL A 32 7.11 2.02 -12.16
C VAL A 32 5.70 1.74 -11.67
N HIS A 33 5.11 0.67 -12.19
CA HIS A 33 3.71 0.30 -11.99
C HIS A 33 3.61 -1.12 -11.41
N PRO A 34 3.92 -1.33 -10.11
CA PRO A 34 3.79 -2.64 -9.48
C PRO A 34 2.34 -3.11 -9.56
N ARG A 35 2.15 -4.40 -9.84
CA ARG A 35 0.84 -5.06 -9.99
C ARG A 35 0.45 -5.89 -8.77
N SER A 36 1.34 -5.98 -7.79
CA SER A 36 1.15 -6.76 -6.56
C SER A 36 2.04 -6.24 -5.44
N VAL A 37 1.73 -6.66 -4.22
CA VAL A 37 2.55 -6.37 -3.04
C VAL A 37 3.96 -6.95 -3.19
N GLY A 38 4.10 -8.14 -3.80
CA GLY A 38 5.41 -8.75 -4.05
C GLY A 38 6.28 -7.94 -5.03
N GLU A 39 5.70 -7.48 -6.14
CA GLU A 39 6.40 -6.60 -7.08
C GLU A 39 6.81 -5.27 -6.43
N LEU A 40 5.92 -4.65 -5.64
CA LEU A 40 6.25 -3.43 -4.90
C LEU A 40 7.43 -3.63 -3.94
N ALA A 41 7.41 -4.71 -3.15
CA ALA A 41 8.48 -5.02 -2.21
C ALA A 41 9.83 -5.20 -2.93
N LEU A 42 9.84 -5.88 -4.09
CA LEU A 42 11.04 -6.05 -4.91
C LEU A 42 11.56 -4.72 -5.49
N VAL A 43 10.66 -3.84 -5.93
CA VAL A 43 11.01 -2.48 -6.38
C VAL A 43 11.67 -1.69 -5.24
N LEU A 44 11.09 -1.71 -4.04
CA LEU A 44 11.63 -1.01 -2.88
C LEU A 44 13.02 -1.53 -2.50
N ASP A 45 13.19 -2.85 -2.45
CA ASP A 45 14.48 -3.46 -2.18
C ASP A 45 15.53 -3.06 -3.23
N ARG A 46 15.14 -3.06 -4.52
CA ARG A 46 16.02 -2.65 -5.62
C ARG A 46 16.42 -1.18 -5.55
N CYS A 47 15.49 -0.28 -5.25
CA CYS A 47 15.77 1.14 -5.07
C CYS A 47 16.76 1.37 -3.93
N ARG A 48 16.61 0.65 -2.82
CA ARG A 48 17.52 0.70 -1.68
C ARG A 48 18.93 0.21 -2.05
N GLN A 49 19.04 -0.96 -2.69
CA GLN A 49 20.34 -1.51 -3.13
C GLN A 49 21.10 -0.55 -4.05
N LEU A 50 20.38 0.18 -4.91
CA LEU A 50 20.95 1.11 -5.88
C LEU A 50 21.07 2.56 -5.34
N GLY A 51 20.61 2.83 -4.12
CA GLY A 51 20.59 4.18 -3.54
C GLY A 51 19.75 5.18 -4.34
N LEU A 52 18.67 4.73 -4.97
CA LEU A 52 17.80 5.57 -5.80
C LEU A 52 16.80 6.34 -4.91
N PRO A 53 16.63 7.67 -5.08
CA PRO A 53 15.56 8.39 -4.41
C PRO A 53 14.21 7.93 -4.95
N VAL A 54 13.21 7.84 -4.06
CA VAL A 54 11.88 7.31 -4.43
C VAL A 54 10.79 8.31 -4.07
N ILE A 55 9.82 8.47 -4.97
CA ILE A 55 8.55 9.15 -4.70
C ILE A 55 7.44 8.10 -4.84
N ILE A 56 6.48 8.10 -3.91
CA ILE A 56 5.25 7.32 -4.02
C ILE A 56 4.11 8.23 -4.47
N ALA A 57 3.35 7.78 -5.46
CA ALA A 57 2.23 8.54 -6.01
C ALA A 57 1.00 7.65 -6.21
N GLY A 58 -0.18 8.22 -5.97
CA GLY A 58 -1.43 7.78 -6.61
C GLY A 58 -1.55 8.44 -7.98
N LYS A 59 -2.74 8.93 -8.34
CA LYS A 59 -2.91 9.79 -9.52
C LYS A 59 -2.38 11.22 -9.38
N GLY A 60 -1.65 11.54 -8.31
CA GLY A 60 -1.15 12.89 -8.07
C GLY A 60 -2.24 13.97 -7.95
N SER A 61 -3.47 13.63 -7.52
CA SER A 61 -4.57 14.60 -7.31
C SER A 61 -4.31 15.58 -6.16
N ASN A 62 -3.30 15.32 -5.33
CA ASN A 62 -2.84 16.22 -4.27
C ASN A 62 -1.31 16.45 -4.33
N MET A 63 -0.68 16.29 -5.50
CA MET A 63 0.77 16.39 -5.66
C MET A 63 1.18 17.45 -6.68
N LEU A 64 2.17 18.27 -6.31
CA LEU A 64 2.86 19.20 -7.20
C LEU A 64 4.29 18.70 -7.41
N PHE A 65 4.56 18.15 -8.59
CA PHE A 65 5.90 17.71 -8.96
C PHE A 65 6.78 18.89 -9.36
N SER A 66 8.05 18.85 -8.98
CA SER A 66 9.04 19.87 -9.37
C SER A 66 9.18 19.98 -10.89
N ASP A 67 9.50 21.17 -11.38
CA ASP A 67 9.91 21.42 -12.77
C ASP A 67 11.29 20.82 -13.13
N GLU A 68 12.08 20.46 -12.12
CA GLU A 68 13.42 19.89 -12.29
C GLU A 68 13.35 18.38 -12.62
N GLU A 69 14.39 17.85 -13.27
CA GLU A 69 14.51 16.41 -13.52
C GLU A 69 14.62 15.63 -12.19
N PHE A 70 13.90 14.51 -12.11
CA PHE A 70 13.95 13.59 -10.98
C PHE A 70 14.80 12.35 -11.35
N PRO A 71 16.00 12.19 -10.77
CA PRO A 71 16.93 11.12 -11.15
C PRO A 71 16.57 9.74 -10.57
N GLY A 72 15.47 9.67 -9.82
CA GLY A 72 15.02 8.49 -9.07
C GLY A 72 13.83 7.77 -9.70
N VAL A 73 13.09 7.06 -8.83
CA VAL A 73 11.95 6.22 -9.21
C VAL A 73 10.66 6.80 -8.64
N VAL A 74 9.67 7.02 -9.51
CA VAL A 74 8.29 7.32 -9.08
C VAL A 74 7.48 6.03 -9.14
N ILE A 75 7.03 5.56 -7.99
CA ILE A 75 6.18 4.39 -7.87
C ILE A 75 4.72 4.83 -7.94
N VAL A 76 3.98 4.33 -8.92
CA VAL A 76 2.55 4.59 -9.10
C VAL A 76 1.77 3.31 -8.88
N LEU A 77 0.81 3.31 -7.96
CA LEU A 77 0.07 2.10 -7.56
C LEU A 77 -1.17 1.80 -8.41
N ASP A 78 -1.32 2.45 -9.57
CA ASP A 78 -2.50 2.35 -10.45
C ASP A 78 -2.78 0.94 -10.99
N ALA A 79 -1.74 0.11 -11.13
CA ALA A 79 -1.87 -1.28 -11.55
C ALA A 79 -2.27 -2.23 -10.39
N MET A 80 -2.29 -1.75 -9.14
CA MET A 80 -2.90 -2.41 -7.99
C MET A 80 -4.33 -1.89 -7.80
N ASN A 81 -5.25 -2.30 -8.67
CA ASN A 81 -6.61 -1.77 -8.77
C ASN A 81 -7.72 -2.83 -8.63
N ARG A 82 -7.45 -3.95 -7.96
CA ARG A 82 -8.46 -4.95 -7.65
C ARG A 82 -9.40 -4.43 -6.57
N MET A 83 -10.68 -4.75 -6.74
CA MET A 83 -11.70 -4.56 -5.72
C MET A 83 -12.74 -5.66 -5.86
N PHE A 84 -13.24 -6.14 -4.73
CA PHE A 84 -14.22 -7.21 -4.67
C PHE A 84 -14.87 -7.27 -3.28
N GLN A 85 -16.07 -7.82 -3.24
CA GLN A 85 -16.81 -8.06 -2.02
C GLN A 85 -16.22 -9.26 -1.27
N VAL A 86 -15.95 -9.08 0.02
CA VAL A 86 -15.39 -10.11 0.91
C VAL A 86 -16.50 -10.79 1.71
N SER A 87 -17.51 -10.03 2.13
CA SER A 87 -18.71 -10.54 2.83
C SER A 87 -19.91 -9.63 2.54
N ASP A 88 -21.05 -9.85 3.21
CA ASP A 88 -22.22 -8.99 3.07
C ASP A 88 -22.02 -7.53 3.52
N GLU A 89 -20.94 -7.22 4.24
CA GLU A 89 -20.65 -5.85 4.68
C GLU A 89 -19.26 -5.39 4.25
N LEU A 90 -18.35 -6.32 4.00
CA LEU A 90 -16.94 -6.03 3.75
C LEU A 90 -16.62 -5.97 2.26
N PHE A 91 -15.93 -4.90 1.87
CA PHE A 91 -15.47 -4.64 0.52
C PHE A 91 -13.98 -4.31 0.53
N PHE A 92 -13.18 -5.09 -0.20
CA PHE A 92 -11.75 -4.87 -0.28
C PHE A 92 -11.40 -4.04 -1.51
N CYS A 93 -10.52 -3.05 -1.34
CA CYS A 93 -9.95 -2.25 -2.42
C CYS A 93 -8.43 -2.24 -2.32
N GLU A 94 -7.73 -2.49 -3.43
CA GLU A 94 -6.32 -2.12 -3.55
C GLU A 94 -6.14 -0.59 -3.63
N ALA A 95 -4.94 -0.12 -3.29
CA ALA A 95 -4.63 1.31 -3.18
C ALA A 95 -4.77 2.10 -4.49
N GLY A 96 -4.64 1.44 -5.64
CA GLY A 96 -4.76 2.04 -6.97
C GLY A 96 -6.18 2.19 -7.49
N VAL A 97 -7.17 1.59 -6.82
CA VAL A 97 -8.59 1.72 -7.18
C VAL A 97 -8.97 3.21 -7.16
N GLU A 98 -9.60 3.70 -8.23
CA GLU A 98 -10.10 5.07 -8.26
C GLU A 98 -11.30 5.22 -7.33
N ASN A 99 -11.41 6.36 -6.65
CA ASN A 99 -12.55 6.61 -5.76
C ASN A 99 -13.89 6.52 -6.51
N THR A 100 -13.92 7.02 -7.75
CA THR A 100 -15.13 6.95 -8.60
C THR A 100 -15.49 5.51 -8.95
N ASP A 101 -14.52 4.66 -9.29
CA ASP A 101 -14.80 3.28 -9.66
C ASP A 101 -15.32 2.49 -8.45
N ALA A 102 -14.73 2.71 -7.26
CA ALA A 102 -15.25 2.14 -6.02
C ALA A 102 -16.71 2.58 -5.76
N ALA A 103 -17.04 3.85 -5.98
CA ALA A 103 -18.41 4.35 -5.82
C ALA A 103 -19.40 3.68 -6.78
N ILE A 104 -19.00 3.46 -8.05
CA ILE A 104 -19.83 2.81 -9.08
C ILE A 104 -20.06 1.34 -8.72
N VAL A 105 -19.02 0.60 -8.34
CA VAL A 105 -19.16 -0.81 -7.95
C VAL A 105 -20.06 -0.96 -6.73
N LEU A 106 -19.93 -0.08 -5.73
CA LEU A 106 -20.82 -0.07 -4.57
C LEU A 106 -22.27 0.25 -4.95
N GLN A 107 -22.49 1.20 -5.87
CA GLN A 107 -23.81 1.53 -6.39
C GLN A 107 -24.47 0.32 -7.08
N GLU A 108 -23.74 -0.35 -7.98
CA GLU A 108 -24.22 -1.53 -8.71
C GLU A 108 -24.57 -2.68 -7.76
N ALA A 109 -23.83 -2.80 -6.66
CA ALA A 109 -24.09 -3.76 -5.59
C ALA A 109 -25.19 -3.33 -4.59
N GLY A 110 -25.80 -2.15 -4.77
CA GLY A 110 -26.85 -1.66 -3.87
C GLY A 110 -26.36 -1.25 -2.48
N ARG A 111 -25.07 -0.88 -2.34
CA ARG A 111 -24.42 -0.54 -1.06
C ARG A 111 -24.31 0.96 -0.84
N CYS A 112 -24.84 1.43 0.29
CA CYS A 112 -24.83 2.83 0.67
C CYS A 112 -23.55 3.23 1.40
N GLY A 113 -23.27 4.53 1.46
CA GLY A 113 -22.17 5.12 2.23
C GLY A 113 -20.92 5.44 1.41
N GLY A 114 -20.82 4.93 0.18
CA GLY A 114 -19.73 5.19 -0.76
C GLY A 114 -19.98 6.35 -1.74
N GLU A 115 -21.18 6.95 -1.76
CA GLU A 115 -21.60 7.88 -2.81
C GLU A 115 -20.70 9.12 -2.91
N TRP A 116 -20.16 9.57 -1.78
CA TRP A 116 -19.28 10.74 -1.69
C TRP A 116 -17.93 10.56 -2.38
N LEU A 117 -17.52 9.31 -2.64
CA LEU A 117 -16.31 8.99 -3.41
C LEU A 117 -16.49 9.28 -4.90
N TYR A 118 -17.73 9.35 -5.38
CA TYR A 118 -18.02 9.65 -6.78
C TYR A 118 -17.45 11.03 -7.17
N ARG A 119 -16.61 11.02 -8.21
CA ARG A 119 -15.89 12.20 -8.70
C ARG A 119 -15.00 12.87 -7.64
N LEU A 120 -14.55 12.15 -6.61
CA LEU A 120 -13.43 12.57 -5.76
C LEU A 120 -12.11 12.20 -6.45
N PRO A 121 -11.30 13.16 -6.94
CA PRO A 121 -10.09 12.83 -7.69
C PRO A 121 -9.06 12.08 -6.85
N GLY A 122 -8.49 11.01 -7.40
CA GLY A 122 -7.47 10.20 -6.75
C GLY A 122 -7.89 8.75 -6.54
N THR A 123 -7.10 8.06 -5.73
CA THR A 123 -7.19 6.61 -5.51
C THR A 123 -7.39 6.30 -4.04
N ILE A 124 -7.97 5.13 -3.74
CA ILE A 124 -8.28 4.69 -2.37
C ILE A 124 -7.06 4.80 -1.45
N GLY A 125 -5.87 4.42 -1.90
CA GLY A 125 -4.65 4.51 -1.10
C GLY A 125 -4.31 5.95 -0.68
N ALA A 126 -4.45 6.91 -1.59
CA ALA A 126 -4.23 8.32 -1.29
C ALA A 126 -5.34 8.89 -0.38
N THR A 127 -6.59 8.50 -0.64
CA THR A 127 -7.75 8.85 0.21
C THR A 127 -7.54 8.36 1.64
N VAL A 128 -7.12 7.10 1.82
CA VAL A 128 -6.78 6.53 3.12
C VAL A 128 -5.63 7.28 3.78
N ARG A 129 -4.51 7.49 3.07
CA ARG A 129 -3.33 8.19 3.61
C ARG A 129 -3.69 9.56 4.18
N MET A 130 -4.55 10.31 3.50
CA MET A 130 -4.93 11.68 3.86
C MET A 130 -6.15 11.78 4.77
N ASN A 131 -6.75 10.66 5.19
CA ASN A 131 -8.10 10.61 5.77
C ASN A 131 -9.09 11.49 4.97
N GLY A 132 -9.17 11.19 3.67
CA GLY A 132 -9.91 11.92 2.66
C GLY A 132 -11.38 12.06 3.00
N ARG A 133 -11.95 13.22 2.68
CA ARG A 133 -13.27 13.65 3.13
C ARG A 133 -13.92 14.58 2.12
N CYS A 134 -15.21 14.42 1.89
CA CYS A 134 -16.07 15.44 1.28
C CYS A 134 -17.53 15.19 1.62
N TYR A 135 -18.39 16.20 1.43
CA TYR A 135 -19.83 16.10 1.66
C TYR A 135 -20.23 15.61 3.07
N GLY A 136 -19.41 15.93 4.09
CA GLY A 136 -19.66 15.51 5.46
C GLY A 136 -19.35 14.04 5.77
N ARG A 137 -18.74 13.34 4.82
CA ARG A 137 -18.27 11.95 4.96
C ARG A 137 -16.74 11.91 4.89
N GLU A 138 -16.16 10.83 5.43
CA GLU A 138 -14.72 10.59 5.46
C GLU A 138 -14.41 9.09 5.40
N ILE A 139 -13.25 8.74 4.88
CA ILE A 139 -12.86 7.33 4.67
C ILE A 139 -12.72 6.56 6.00
N SER A 140 -12.30 7.22 7.07
CA SER A 140 -12.22 6.63 8.41
C SER A 140 -13.56 6.11 8.93
N ALA A 141 -14.69 6.65 8.46
CA ALA A 141 -16.02 6.22 8.89
C ALA A 141 -16.44 4.88 8.28
N VAL A 142 -15.79 4.45 7.19
CA VAL A 142 -16.10 3.20 6.47
C VAL A 142 -14.88 2.27 6.41
N ALA A 143 -13.73 2.66 6.96
CA ALA A 143 -12.55 1.81 6.97
C ALA A 143 -12.58 0.85 8.16
N ARG A 144 -12.45 -0.44 7.89
CA ARG A 144 -12.26 -1.49 8.90
C ARG A 144 -10.78 -1.70 9.19
N SER A 145 -9.98 -1.82 8.14
CA SER A 145 -8.53 -2.00 8.21
C SER A 145 -7.83 -1.39 6.99
N VAL A 146 -6.54 -1.10 7.15
CA VAL A 146 -5.66 -0.57 6.11
C VAL A 146 -4.47 -1.48 5.95
N VAL A 147 -4.14 -1.87 4.73
CA VAL A 147 -2.96 -2.68 4.44
C VAL A 147 -1.81 -1.78 4.04
N THR A 148 -0.67 -2.00 4.69
CA THR A 148 0.54 -1.20 4.51
C THR A 148 1.74 -2.07 4.17
N VAL A 149 2.67 -1.52 3.38
CA VAL A 149 3.99 -2.07 3.10
C VAL A 149 5.04 -1.13 3.67
N GLY A 150 5.91 -1.64 4.53
CA GLY A 150 7.09 -0.93 5.00
C GLY A 150 8.21 -0.91 3.97
N LEU A 151 9.20 -0.04 4.16
CA LEU A 151 10.38 0.01 3.28
C LEU A 151 11.31 -1.20 3.44
N ASP A 152 11.10 -1.98 4.50
CA ASP A 152 11.66 -3.31 4.74
C ASP A 152 10.90 -4.41 3.98
N GLY A 153 9.88 -4.07 3.19
CA GLY A 153 9.00 -5.02 2.51
C GLY A 153 7.93 -5.64 3.41
N ALA A 154 7.93 -5.34 4.72
CA ALA A 154 7.01 -5.96 5.64
C ALA A 154 5.56 -5.52 5.37
N VAL A 155 4.63 -6.48 5.37
CA VAL A 155 3.21 -6.24 5.05
C VAL A 155 2.38 -6.33 6.31
N ARG A 156 1.60 -5.29 6.62
CA ARG A 156 0.80 -5.22 7.85
C ARG A 156 -0.61 -4.73 7.58
N TRP A 157 -1.59 -5.46 8.10
CA TRP A 157 -2.97 -4.99 8.26
C TRP A 157 -3.06 -4.21 9.57
N ARG A 158 -3.32 -2.92 9.45
CA ARG A 158 -3.53 -1.98 10.54
C ARG A 158 -5.02 -1.82 10.78
N ARG A 159 -5.46 -1.82 12.03
CA ARG A 159 -6.86 -1.49 12.34
C ARG A 159 -7.12 -0.01 12.07
N ALA A 160 -8.36 0.34 11.74
CA ALA A 160 -8.73 1.73 11.47
C ALA A 160 -8.39 2.67 12.65
N ASP A 161 -8.61 2.24 13.89
CA ASP A 161 -8.32 3.02 15.10
C ASP A 161 -6.82 3.19 15.38
N GLU A 162 -5.95 2.40 14.75
CA GLU A 162 -4.49 2.60 14.80
C GLU A 162 -3.99 3.60 13.74
N VAL A 163 -4.79 3.82 12.69
CA VAL A 163 -4.41 4.61 11.52
C VAL A 163 -4.99 6.02 11.58
N PHE A 164 -6.28 6.14 11.85
CA PHE A 164 -7.01 7.40 11.79
C PHE A 164 -7.04 8.06 13.16
N LEU A 165 -6.32 9.19 13.30
CA LEU A 165 -6.12 9.86 14.59
C LEU A 165 -7.03 11.09 14.76
N GLY A 166 -7.58 11.62 13.65
CA GLY A 166 -8.45 12.79 13.69
C GLY A 166 -8.71 13.42 12.32
N TYR A 167 -9.04 14.72 12.35
CA TYR A 167 -9.36 15.51 11.16
C TYR A 167 -8.16 15.63 10.23
N LYS A 168 -8.24 15.01 9.04
CA LYS A 168 -7.15 14.95 8.04
C LYS A 168 -5.81 14.52 8.66
N GLU A 169 -5.88 13.65 9.66
CA GLU A 169 -4.73 13.22 10.43
C GLU A 169 -4.72 11.69 10.48
N THR A 170 -3.65 11.12 9.93
CA THR A 170 -3.36 9.70 10.04
C THR A 170 -1.94 9.50 10.55
N ARG A 171 -1.71 8.38 11.25
CA ARG A 171 -0.35 7.93 11.58
C ARG A 171 0.51 7.77 10.32
N LEU A 172 -0.11 7.43 9.19
CA LEU A 172 0.56 7.14 7.93
C LEU A 172 1.17 8.38 7.28
N MET A 173 0.64 9.58 7.53
CA MET A 173 1.24 10.83 7.06
C MET A 173 2.63 11.09 7.64
N GLN A 174 2.92 10.51 8.81
CA GLN A 174 4.21 10.60 9.51
C GLN A 174 5.04 9.32 9.37
N SER A 175 4.52 8.31 8.68
CA SER A 175 5.16 7.01 8.47
C SER A 175 5.66 6.90 7.02
N PRO A 176 6.82 6.25 6.78
CA PRO A 176 7.25 5.88 5.43
C PRO A 176 6.46 4.70 4.85
N GLU A 177 5.54 4.11 5.61
CA GLU A 177 4.68 3.02 5.14
C GLU A 177 3.78 3.45 3.97
N ILE A 178 3.68 2.56 2.99
CA ILE A 178 2.91 2.73 1.77
C ILE A 178 1.57 2.01 1.94
N VAL A 179 0.46 2.70 1.72
CA VAL A 179 -0.87 2.07 1.67
C VAL A 179 -0.99 1.27 0.38
N VAL A 180 -1.31 -0.02 0.47
CA VAL A 180 -1.49 -0.93 -0.68
C VAL A 180 -2.91 -1.47 -0.81
N GLY A 181 -3.75 -1.29 0.21
CA GLY A 181 -5.16 -1.64 0.16
C GLY A 181 -5.91 -1.25 1.43
N ALA A 182 -7.22 -1.41 1.43
CA ALA A 182 -8.09 -1.18 2.57
C ALA A 182 -9.28 -2.15 2.55
N MET A 183 -9.68 -2.62 3.72
CA MET A 183 -10.98 -3.24 3.94
C MET A 183 -11.96 -2.16 4.35
N LEU A 184 -13.03 -1.99 3.58
CA LEU A 184 -14.10 -1.05 3.84
C LEU A 184 -15.37 -1.79 4.27
N GLU A 185 -16.21 -1.14 5.07
CA GLU A 185 -17.42 -1.70 5.67
C GLU A 185 -18.64 -0.85 5.29
N PHE A 186 -19.61 -1.46 4.61
CA PHE A 186 -20.84 -0.85 4.14
C PHE A 186 -22.04 -1.76 4.47
N ALA A 187 -22.63 -1.55 5.64
CA ALA A 187 -23.74 -2.37 6.14
C ALA A 187 -25.13 -1.96 5.59
N GLU A 188 -25.27 -0.71 5.14
CA GLU A 188 -26.54 -0.18 4.64
C GLU A 188 -26.72 -0.47 3.14
N HIS A 189 -27.95 -0.84 2.76
CA HIS A 189 -28.34 -1.13 1.38
C HIS A 189 -29.51 -0.25 0.93
N ASP A 190 -29.58 0.03 -0.37
CA ASP A 190 -30.67 0.79 -1.02
C ASP A 190 -30.72 0.43 -2.51
N GLU A 191 -31.76 0.87 -3.22
CA GLU A 191 -31.90 0.65 -4.66
C GLU A 191 -30.74 1.34 -5.42
N PRO A 192 -30.06 0.65 -6.36
CA PRO A 192 -28.95 1.22 -7.14
C PRO A 192 -29.28 2.57 -7.80
N GLU A 193 -30.52 2.79 -8.22
CA GLU A 193 -30.99 4.07 -8.79
C GLU A 193 -31.01 5.20 -7.75
N ALA A 194 -31.38 4.90 -6.50
CA ALA A 194 -31.41 5.89 -5.41
C ALA A 194 -29.99 6.30 -5.01
N ILE A 195 -29.06 5.33 -4.92
CA ILE A 195 -27.63 5.58 -4.70
C ILE A 195 -27.05 6.41 -5.85
N GLY A 196 -27.34 6.04 -7.09
CA GLY A 196 -26.91 6.77 -8.29
C GLY A 196 -27.39 8.21 -8.32
N LYS A 197 -28.63 8.48 -7.86
CA LYS A 197 -29.13 9.84 -7.74
C LYS A 197 -28.31 10.68 -6.75
N ARG A 198 -27.96 10.14 -5.57
CA ARG A 198 -27.11 10.83 -4.58
C ARG A 198 -25.70 11.09 -5.12
N MET A 199 -25.14 10.14 -5.86
CA MET A 199 -23.85 10.33 -6.56
C MET A 199 -23.94 11.48 -7.57
N GLN A 200 -25.00 11.52 -8.38
CA GLN A 200 -25.19 12.59 -9.36
C GLN A 200 -25.34 13.97 -8.69
N GLU A 201 -26.05 14.07 -7.55
CA GLU A 201 -26.16 15.31 -6.77
C GLU A 201 -24.78 15.86 -6.37
N TYR A 202 -23.83 14.99 -5.98
CA TYR A 202 -22.45 15.39 -5.72
C TYR A 202 -21.71 15.80 -6.99
N GLY A 203 -21.90 15.06 -8.09
CA GLY A 203 -21.32 15.40 -9.38
C GLY A 203 -21.74 16.79 -9.87
N ASP A 204 -23.03 17.07 -9.84
CA ASP A 204 -23.62 18.34 -10.26
C ASP A 204 -23.12 19.51 -9.39
N ASP A 205 -22.98 19.30 -8.08
CA ASP A 205 -22.43 20.31 -7.17
C ASP A 205 -20.96 20.64 -7.49
N ARG A 206 -20.14 19.64 -7.86
CA ARG A 206 -18.74 19.90 -8.26
C ARG A 206 -18.63 20.69 -9.55
N ASP A 207 -19.50 20.39 -10.52
CA ASP A 207 -19.57 21.11 -11.79
C ASP A 207 -20.05 22.55 -11.58
N ALA A 208 -21.08 22.75 -10.76
CA ALA A 208 -21.55 24.09 -10.40
C ALA A 208 -20.49 24.93 -9.66
N LYS A 209 -19.52 24.26 -8.99
CA LYS A 209 -18.38 24.88 -8.33
C LYS A 209 -17.14 25.02 -9.22
N HIS A 210 -17.21 24.63 -10.49
CA HIS A 210 -16.12 24.76 -11.46
C HIS A 210 -14.82 24.08 -11.01
N GLN A 211 -14.92 22.96 -10.28
CA GLN A 211 -13.75 22.28 -9.72
C GLN A 211 -12.87 21.60 -10.78
N PHE A 212 -13.40 21.39 -11.99
CA PHE A 212 -12.78 20.61 -13.05
C PHE A 212 -12.53 21.42 -14.34
N ASP A 213 -12.72 22.74 -14.31
CA ASP A 213 -12.54 23.60 -15.50
C ASP A 213 -11.09 23.56 -16.02
N PHE A 214 -10.13 23.39 -15.10
CA PHE A 214 -8.71 23.30 -15.42
C PHE A 214 -7.98 22.30 -14.50
N PRO A 215 -6.84 21.76 -14.94
CA PRO A 215 -5.97 20.93 -14.10
C PRO A 215 -5.60 21.61 -12.77
N SER A 216 -5.77 20.90 -11.65
CA SER A 216 -5.41 21.36 -10.29
C SER A 216 -5.32 20.21 -9.30
N CYS A 217 -4.85 20.50 -8.09
CA CYS A 217 -4.84 19.58 -6.95
C CYS A 217 -5.94 19.86 -5.91
N GLY A 218 -7.06 20.44 -6.34
CA GLY A 218 -8.15 20.78 -5.42
C GLY A 218 -7.83 21.97 -4.52
N SER A 219 -8.24 21.87 -3.25
CA SER A 219 -7.95 22.92 -2.26
C SER A 219 -6.46 22.99 -1.96
N THR A 220 -5.88 24.17 -2.16
CA THR A 220 -4.44 24.43 -2.03
C THR A 220 -4.02 24.49 -0.57
N PHE A 221 -4.86 25.09 0.29
CA PHE A 221 -4.63 25.24 1.72
C PHE A 221 -5.66 24.48 2.56
N LYS A 222 -5.20 23.93 3.69
CA LYS A 222 -6.09 23.43 4.74
C LYS A 222 -6.91 24.58 5.31
N ASN A 223 -8.09 24.29 5.84
CA ASN A 223 -8.82 25.25 6.67
C ASN A 223 -8.14 25.39 8.03
N SER A 224 -8.01 26.63 8.52
CA SER A 224 -7.49 26.90 9.87
C SER A 224 -8.63 27.24 10.82
N TYR A 225 -8.77 26.46 11.88
CA TYR A 225 -9.76 26.72 12.94
C TYR A 225 -9.42 28.01 13.70
N ASP A 226 -8.13 28.31 13.89
CA ASP A 226 -7.65 29.53 14.55
C ASP A 226 -8.00 30.80 13.77
N ALA A 227 -8.07 30.71 12.44
CA ALA A 227 -8.49 31.83 11.59
C ALA A 227 -10.01 32.09 11.64
N GLY A 228 -10.79 31.18 12.24
CA GLY A 228 -12.24 31.31 12.44
C GLY A 228 -13.07 31.36 11.15
N ARG A 229 -12.46 31.12 9.98
CA ARG A 229 -13.13 31.10 8.67
C ARG A 229 -12.40 30.18 7.68
N PRO A 230 -13.09 29.60 6.69
CA PRO A 230 -12.47 28.76 5.66
C PRO A 230 -11.43 29.51 4.82
N SER A 231 -10.37 28.82 4.39
CA SER A 231 -9.24 29.43 3.66
C SER A 231 -9.67 30.07 2.34
N GLY A 232 -10.64 29.49 1.64
CA GLY A 232 -11.21 30.10 0.44
C GLY A 232 -11.81 31.49 0.70
N GLN A 233 -12.54 31.66 1.80
CA GLN A 233 -13.10 32.96 2.19
C GLN A 233 -12.03 33.97 2.60
N ILE A 234 -10.93 33.49 3.20
CA ILE A 234 -9.76 34.34 3.51
C ILE A 234 -9.22 34.94 2.22
N PHE A 235 -8.91 34.09 1.23
CA PHE A 235 -8.29 34.55 -0.02
C PHE A 235 -9.24 35.34 -0.91
N ASP A 236 -10.55 35.06 -0.84
CA ASP A 236 -11.58 35.89 -1.47
C ASP A 236 -11.56 37.32 -0.90
N ALA A 237 -11.55 37.46 0.43
CA ALA A 237 -11.52 38.76 1.10
C ALA A 237 -10.22 39.53 0.84
N LEU A 238 -9.13 38.81 0.56
CA LEU A 238 -7.83 39.37 0.18
C LEU A 238 -7.72 39.68 -1.33
N GLY A 239 -8.75 39.38 -2.12
CA GLY A 239 -8.79 39.68 -3.55
C GLY A 239 -7.80 38.85 -4.36
N PHE A 240 -7.67 37.56 -4.07
CA PHE A 240 -6.79 36.66 -4.83
C PHE A 240 -7.45 36.05 -6.07
N ARG A 241 -8.78 36.07 -6.19
CA ARG A 241 -9.48 35.54 -7.39
C ARG A 241 -8.89 36.12 -8.66
N GLY A 242 -8.62 35.25 -9.63
CA GLY A 242 -8.09 35.62 -10.93
C GLY A 242 -6.63 36.05 -10.95
N ARG A 243 -5.95 36.18 -9.78
CA ARG A 243 -4.51 36.50 -9.74
C ARG A 243 -3.71 35.41 -10.44
N ARG A 244 -2.69 35.85 -11.18
CA ARG A 244 -1.86 35.01 -12.05
C ARG A 244 -0.39 35.12 -11.69
N GLU A 245 0.31 34.02 -11.87
CA GLU A 245 1.76 33.92 -11.89
C GLU A 245 2.10 32.92 -13.01
N GLY A 246 2.88 33.33 -14.01
CA GLY A 246 3.13 32.48 -15.18
C GLY A 246 1.85 31.87 -15.78
N GLY A 247 1.80 30.54 -15.86
CA GLY A 247 0.62 29.80 -16.33
C GLY A 247 -0.40 29.44 -15.23
N ALA A 248 -0.05 29.67 -13.95
CA ALA A 248 -0.89 29.38 -12.80
C ALA A 248 -1.86 30.54 -12.52
N GLN A 249 -3.11 30.22 -12.15
CA GLN A 249 -4.13 31.20 -11.83
C GLN A 249 -4.97 30.75 -10.63
N VAL A 250 -5.21 31.66 -9.68
CA VAL A 250 -6.22 31.44 -8.64
C VAL A 250 -7.61 31.47 -9.28
N SER A 251 -8.43 30.45 -9.03
CA SER A 251 -9.79 30.32 -9.59
C SER A 251 -10.63 31.58 -9.37
N ASP A 252 -11.38 31.98 -10.39
CA ASP A 252 -12.37 33.08 -10.29
C ASP A 252 -13.59 32.69 -9.45
N HIS A 253 -13.82 31.39 -9.25
CA HIS A 253 -14.97 30.85 -8.53
C HIS A 253 -14.64 30.53 -7.07
N HIS A 254 -13.44 30.04 -6.78
CA HIS A 254 -13.04 29.59 -5.44
C HIS A 254 -11.56 29.89 -5.15
N ALA A 255 -11.24 30.94 -4.38
CA ALA A 255 -9.85 31.39 -4.21
C ALA A 255 -8.91 30.46 -3.42
N ASN A 256 -9.37 29.27 -3.00
CA ASN A 256 -8.49 28.19 -2.51
C ASN A 256 -8.06 27.19 -3.61
N PHE A 257 -8.49 27.37 -4.86
CA PHE A 257 -8.07 26.54 -5.99
C PHE A 257 -7.10 27.35 -6.84
N ILE A 258 -5.96 26.75 -7.15
CA ILE A 258 -5.02 27.27 -8.14
C ILE A 258 -5.06 26.31 -9.33
N PHE A 259 -5.33 26.86 -10.50
CA PHE A 259 -5.44 26.16 -11.76
C PHE A 259 -4.16 26.31 -12.58
N ASN A 260 -3.79 25.25 -13.29
CA ASN A 260 -2.93 25.36 -14.46
C ASN A 260 -3.78 25.73 -15.67
N THR A 261 -3.75 27.00 -16.08
CA THR A 261 -4.51 27.49 -17.23
C THR A 261 -3.80 27.27 -18.57
N GLY A 262 -2.69 26.53 -18.54
CA GLY A 262 -1.84 26.22 -19.68
C GLY A 262 -0.39 26.63 -19.42
N GLY A 263 0.52 25.66 -19.48
CA GLY A 263 1.97 25.89 -19.38
C GLY A 263 2.45 26.38 -18.02
N ALA A 264 1.67 26.21 -16.96
CA ALA A 264 2.09 26.55 -15.60
C ALA A 264 3.30 25.71 -15.16
N LYS A 265 4.19 26.34 -14.40
CA LYS A 265 5.30 25.67 -13.72
C LYS A 265 4.98 25.44 -12.24
N ALA A 266 5.68 24.50 -11.61
CA ALA A 266 5.55 24.26 -10.19
C ALA A 266 5.97 25.51 -9.39
N ALA A 267 7.02 26.20 -9.86
CA ALA A 267 7.43 27.49 -9.30
C ALA A 267 6.33 28.55 -9.35
N ASP A 268 5.53 28.61 -10.43
CA ASP A 268 4.43 29.57 -10.57
C ASP A 268 3.37 29.34 -9.48
N VAL A 269 2.99 28.08 -9.26
CA VAL A 269 2.03 27.68 -8.24
C VAL A 269 2.54 28.02 -6.84
N LEU A 270 3.81 27.71 -6.55
CA LEU A 270 4.40 27.99 -5.25
C LEU A 270 4.60 29.49 -4.99
N ASN A 271 4.91 30.29 -6.02
CA ASN A 271 4.98 31.74 -5.88
C ASN A 271 3.61 32.34 -5.50
N LEU A 272 2.51 31.87 -6.12
CA LEU A 272 1.16 32.23 -5.69
C LEU A 272 0.90 31.79 -4.25
N CYS A 273 1.27 30.55 -3.89
CA CYS A 273 1.10 30.04 -2.52
C CYS A 273 1.85 30.91 -1.49
N ALA A 274 3.10 31.28 -1.78
CA ALA A 274 3.92 32.13 -0.92
C ALA A 274 3.31 33.53 -0.74
N ALA A 275 2.83 34.15 -1.82
CA ALA A 275 2.14 35.44 -1.77
C ALA A 275 0.84 35.36 -0.95
N MET A 276 0.04 34.32 -1.17
CA MET A 276 -1.20 34.05 -0.45
C MET A 276 -0.95 33.90 1.06
N ARG A 277 0.02 33.08 1.47
CA ARG A 277 0.38 32.89 2.88
C ARG A 277 0.86 34.18 3.53
N THR A 278 1.72 34.91 2.84
CA THR A 278 2.29 36.16 3.34
C THR A 278 1.19 37.18 3.58
N GLU A 279 0.30 37.37 2.61
CA GLU A 279 -0.79 38.35 2.69
C GLU A 279 -1.83 37.96 3.76
N ALA A 280 -2.15 36.66 3.90
CA ALA A 280 -3.03 36.16 4.96
C ALA A 280 -2.44 36.40 6.36
N ARG A 281 -1.14 36.16 6.53
CA ARG A 281 -0.45 36.40 7.80
C ARG A 281 -0.39 37.89 8.12
N GLU A 282 0.02 38.73 7.17
CA GLU A 282 0.24 40.16 7.41
C GLU A 282 -1.05 40.94 7.62
N LYS A 283 -2.10 40.66 6.83
CA LYS A 283 -3.34 41.42 6.89
C LYS A 283 -4.33 40.90 7.91
N LEU A 284 -4.29 39.60 8.22
CA LEU A 284 -5.31 38.93 9.03
C LEU A 284 -4.74 38.13 10.20
N GLY A 285 -3.41 38.04 10.35
CA GLY A 285 -2.77 37.22 11.39
C GLY A 285 -2.99 35.72 11.20
N ALA A 286 -3.52 35.28 10.06
CA ALA A 286 -3.87 33.88 9.81
C ALA A 286 -2.65 33.10 9.31
N THR A 287 -2.25 32.07 10.06
CA THR A 287 -1.21 31.12 9.61
C THR A 287 -1.88 29.95 8.92
N LEU A 288 -1.66 29.83 7.61
CA LEU A 288 -2.26 28.79 6.76
C LEU A 288 -1.22 27.78 6.30
N GLU A 289 -1.60 26.51 6.35
CA GLU A 289 -0.80 25.37 5.90
C GLU A 289 -1.26 24.91 4.52
N LEU A 290 -0.30 24.53 3.68
CA LEU A 290 -0.60 23.88 2.41
C LEU A 290 -1.22 22.50 2.68
N GLU A 291 -2.18 22.14 1.84
CA GLU A 291 -2.71 20.79 1.74
C GLU A 291 -2.01 19.99 0.63
N LEU A 292 -1.66 20.67 -0.47
CA LEU A 292 -0.89 20.11 -1.58
C LEU A 292 0.48 19.60 -1.12
N GLN A 293 0.92 18.48 -1.67
CA GLN A 293 2.20 17.86 -1.36
C GLN A 293 3.20 18.11 -2.49
N CYS A 294 4.33 18.74 -2.18
CA CYS A 294 5.39 18.94 -3.16
C CYS A 294 6.33 17.74 -3.20
N ALA A 295 6.73 17.33 -4.40
CA ALA A 295 7.66 16.22 -4.61
C ALA A 295 8.75 16.55 -5.64
N GLY A 296 10.01 16.31 -5.29
CA GLY A 296 11.17 16.60 -6.14
C GLY A 296 12.08 17.70 -5.59
N LEU A 297 12.93 18.24 -6.46
CA LEU A 297 13.96 19.23 -6.13
C LEU A 297 13.48 20.66 -6.39
N PHE A 298 13.45 21.54 -5.40
CA PHE A 298 13.00 22.93 -5.57
C PHE A 298 14.02 23.91 -4.99
N GLN A 299 13.85 25.20 -5.30
CA GLN A 299 14.56 26.25 -4.58
C GLN A 299 14.09 26.29 -3.11
N THR A 300 15.03 26.15 -2.19
CA THR A 300 14.80 26.15 -0.73
C THR A 300 14.04 27.39 -0.27
N ALA A 301 14.44 28.58 -0.73
CA ALA A 301 13.76 29.83 -0.38
C ALA A 301 12.26 29.83 -0.73
N LEU A 302 11.87 29.16 -1.83
CA LEU A 302 10.48 29.06 -2.25
C LEU A 302 9.69 28.05 -1.39
N LEU A 303 10.32 26.91 -1.06
CA LEU A 303 9.75 25.94 -0.12
C LEU A 303 9.55 26.57 1.26
N ASP A 304 10.53 27.31 1.77
CA ASP A 304 10.48 28.00 3.06
C ASP A 304 9.35 29.05 3.08
N ALA A 305 9.21 29.84 2.01
CA ALA A 305 8.11 30.79 1.85
C ALA A 305 6.72 30.11 1.84
N CYS A 306 6.67 28.84 1.43
CA CYS A 306 5.48 27.99 1.50
C CYS A 306 5.38 27.16 2.80
N GLY A 307 6.40 27.18 3.67
CA GLY A 307 6.41 26.40 4.90
C GLY A 307 6.52 24.89 4.65
N ILE A 308 7.16 24.51 3.55
CA ILE A 308 7.41 23.13 3.16
C ILE A 308 8.81 22.75 3.65
N ALA A 309 8.91 21.70 4.46
CA ALA A 309 10.19 21.18 4.89
C ALA A 309 10.95 20.56 3.71
N SER A 310 12.28 20.70 3.70
CA SER A 310 13.12 20.10 2.67
C SER A 310 14.46 19.62 3.21
N THR A 311 15.07 18.68 2.49
CA THR A 311 16.43 18.21 2.73
C THR A 311 17.35 18.87 1.69
N PRO A 312 18.38 19.64 2.10
CA PRO A 312 19.27 20.32 1.17
C PRO A 312 19.93 19.36 0.16
N GLU A 313 20.07 19.79 -1.09
CA GLU A 313 20.84 19.06 -2.13
C GLU A 313 22.32 19.49 -2.05
N PRO A 314 23.23 18.63 -1.57
CA PRO A 314 24.62 19.02 -1.32
C PRO A 314 25.35 19.50 -2.58
N SER A 315 24.97 19.00 -3.76
CA SER A 315 25.61 19.36 -5.03
C SER A 315 25.08 20.66 -5.65
N ARG A 316 23.95 21.20 -5.17
CA ARG A 316 23.31 22.40 -5.74
C ARG A 316 22.84 23.36 -4.62
N PRO A 317 23.72 24.27 -4.16
CA PRO A 317 23.38 25.24 -3.14
C PRO A 317 22.11 26.04 -3.45
N GLY A 318 21.25 26.19 -2.45
CA GLY A 318 19.96 26.87 -2.60
C GLY A 318 18.82 25.97 -3.06
N TYR A 319 19.06 24.69 -3.36
CA TYR A 319 18.03 23.71 -3.70
C TYR A 319 17.87 22.62 -2.63
N GLY A 320 16.67 22.06 -2.53
CA GLY A 320 16.32 21.04 -1.55
C GLY A 320 15.23 20.09 -2.02
N TRP A 321 15.30 18.85 -1.55
CA TRP A 321 14.38 17.76 -1.83
C TRP A 321 13.20 17.76 -0.86
N THR A 322 12.00 17.50 -1.38
CA THR A 322 10.79 17.23 -0.59
C THR A 322 10.01 16.06 -1.22
N GLY A 323 9.15 15.41 -0.42
CA GLY A 323 8.26 14.35 -0.89
C GLY A 323 8.94 13.03 -1.25
N LEU A 324 10.17 12.81 -0.78
CA LEU A 324 10.89 11.55 -0.95
C LEU A 324 10.53 10.54 0.15
N LEU A 325 10.50 9.26 -0.19
CA LEU A 325 10.48 8.17 0.79
C LEU A 325 11.86 8.02 1.46
N PRO A 326 11.96 8.14 2.79
CA PRO A 326 13.23 8.02 3.49
C PRO A 326 13.55 6.55 3.78
N PHE A 327 14.52 5.95 3.08
CA PHE A 327 15.03 4.61 3.44
C PHE A 327 15.88 4.71 4.72
N PRO A 328 15.45 4.12 5.85
CA PRO A 328 16.25 4.13 7.06
C PRO A 328 17.47 3.22 6.90
N ASP A 329 18.59 3.61 7.52
CA ASP A 329 19.83 2.82 7.52
C ASP A 329 19.71 1.50 8.33
N ALA A 330 18.80 1.46 9.29
CA ALA A 330 18.55 0.30 10.15
C ALA A 330 17.04 -0.05 10.22
N CYS A 331 16.75 -1.33 10.40
CA CYS A 331 15.41 -1.79 10.78
C CYS A 331 15.15 -1.55 12.27
N ASP A 332 13.89 -1.66 12.69
CA ASP A 332 13.52 -1.63 14.11
C ASP A 332 14.21 -2.78 14.87
N ASP A 333 14.81 -2.48 16.03
CA ASP A 333 15.58 -3.42 16.86
C ASP A 333 14.69 -4.24 17.82
N ALA A 334 13.37 -4.03 17.80
CA ALA A 334 12.43 -4.75 18.67
C ALA A 334 12.07 -6.15 18.12
N PHE A 335 12.28 -7.19 18.93
CA PHE A 335 11.92 -8.58 18.62
C PHE A 335 10.93 -9.17 19.64
N PRO A 336 9.98 -10.04 19.24
CA PRO A 336 9.75 -10.50 17.86
C PRO A 336 9.16 -9.39 16.97
N ARG A 337 9.55 -9.35 15.69
CA ARG A 337 9.02 -8.39 14.71
C ARG A 337 8.16 -9.07 13.66
N VAL A 338 7.15 -8.36 13.19
CA VAL A 338 6.24 -8.80 12.13
C VAL A 338 6.85 -8.54 10.76
N LEU A 339 7.00 -9.61 9.97
CA LEU A 339 7.38 -9.57 8.56
C LEU A 339 6.15 -9.52 7.65
N LEU A 340 5.18 -10.40 7.89
CA LEU A 340 3.90 -10.44 7.20
C LEU A 340 2.78 -10.59 8.24
N GLN A 341 1.72 -9.80 8.17
CA GLN A 341 0.52 -9.97 8.99
C GLN A 341 -0.71 -9.45 8.27
N GLY A 342 -1.72 -10.30 8.11
CA GLY A 342 -2.94 -9.92 7.41
C GLY A 342 -3.92 -11.05 7.19
N GLU A 343 -5.05 -10.72 6.56
CA GLU A 343 -6.06 -11.69 6.17
C GLU A 343 -5.71 -12.35 4.83
N ALA A 344 -6.04 -13.64 4.70
CA ALA A 344 -6.02 -14.35 3.44
C ALA A 344 -7.23 -13.92 2.59
N LEU A 345 -6.96 -13.42 1.38
CA LEU A 345 -7.98 -12.93 0.45
C LEU A 345 -8.18 -13.93 -0.69
N ASP A 346 -9.39 -13.99 -1.28
CA ASP A 346 -9.67 -14.87 -2.43
C ASP A 346 -8.62 -14.67 -3.54
N TYR A 347 -7.98 -15.76 -3.95
CA TYR A 347 -6.90 -15.74 -4.94
C TYR A 347 -7.34 -15.13 -6.27
N PHE A 348 -8.59 -15.40 -6.67
CA PHE A 348 -9.18 -14.90 -7.90
C PHE A 348 -9.85 -13.54 -7.75
N CYS A 349 -9.91 -13.02 -6.52
CA CYS A 349 -10.61 -11.79 -6.17
C CYS A 349 -12.07 -11.82 -6.63
N ARG A 350 -12.76 -12.95 -6.41
CA ARG A 350 -14.19 -13.12 -6.70
C ARG A 350 -15.04 -12.79 -5.49
N ASP A 351 -16.16 -12.14 -5.75
CA ASP A 351 -17.11 -11.69 -4.71
C ASP A 351 -17.62 -12.84 -3.84
N ALA A 352 -17.42 -12.71 -2.53
CA ALA A 352 -17.97 -13.57 -1.48
C ALA A 352 -17.70 -15.09 -1.68
N VAL A 353 -16.59 -15.46 -2.32
CA VAL A 353 -16.24 -16.87 -2.57
C VAL A 353 -15.41 -17.49 -1.43
N PHE A 354 -14.38 -16.76 -0.98
CA PHE A 354 -13.47 -17.23 0.08
C PHE A 354 -13.93 -16.72 1.45
N PRO A 355 -13.89 -17.54 2.52
CA PRO A 355 -14.30 -17.12 3.85
C PRO A 355 -13.43 -15.99 4.41
N ALA A 356 -14.06 -14.98 5.01
CA ALA A 356 -13.39 -13.93 5.75
C ALA A 356 -12.91 -14.40 7.13
N GLY A 357 -12.00 -13.66 7.75
CA GLY A 357 -11.56 -13.90 9.14
C GLY A 357 -10.44 -14.95 9.30
N ILE A 358 -9.82 -15.38 8.19
CA ILE A 358 -8.61 -16.21 8.25
C ILE A 358 -7.39 -15.29 8.18
N ALA A 359 -6.67 -15.17 9.28
CA ALA A 359 -5.50 -14.31 9.40
C ALA A 359 -4.22 -15.12 9.50
N VAL A 360 -3.17 -14.64 8.83
CA VAL A 360 -1.83 -15.23 8.87
C VAL A 360 -0.82 -14.20 9.36
N GLU A 361 0.20 -14.69 10.05
CA GLU A 361 1.30 -13.88 10.57
C GLU A 361 2.62 -14.64 10.42
N VAL A 362 3.64 -13.99 9.87
CA VAL A 362 5.02 -14.45 9.85
C VAL A 362 5.87 -13.44 10.61
N GLY A 363 6.46 -13.88 11.70
CA GLY A 363 7.30 -13.07 12.58
C GLY A 363 8.74 -13.58 12.65
N GLN A 364 9.69 -12.65 12.76
CA GLN A 364 11.07 -12.92 13.10
C GLN A 364 11.24 -12.85 14.62
N LEU A 365 11.69 -13.95 15.23
CA LEU A 365 11.70 -14.12 16.69
C LEU A 365 12.94 -13.52 17.36
N ILE A 366 14.08 -13.52 16.68
CA ILE A 366 15.37 -13.04 17.18
C ILE A 366 16.13 -12.30 16.07
N PRO A 367 17.09 -11.42 16.42
CA PRO A 367 17.94 -10.75 15.44
C PRO A 367 18.73 -11.72 14.56
N LEU A 368 18.97 -11.36 13.31
CA LEU A 368 19.71 -12.18 12.34
C LEU A 368 21.13 -12.50 12.83
N ASP A 369 21.80 -11.54 13.45
CA ASP A 369 23.15 -11.73 14.03
C ASP A 369 23.16 -12.69 15.23
N GLU A 370 22.07 -12.75 15.99
CA GLU A 370 21.90 -13.74 17.06
C GLU A 370 21.60 -15.12 16.49
N ALA A 371 20.73 -15.18 15.47
CA ALA A 371 20.36 -16.40 14.76
C ALA A 371 21.58 -17.09 14.12
N ARG A 372 22.49 -16.32 13.50
CA ARG A 372 23.78 -16.82 12.98
C ARG A 372 24.66 -17.48 14.04
N LYS A 373 24.58 -17.03 15.30
CA LYS A 373 25.37 -17.57 16.42
C LYS A 373 24.70 -18.78 17.08
N ALA A 374 23.39 -18.94 16.92
CA ALA A 374 22.59 -20.00 17.51
C ALA A 374 21.62 -20.58 16.45
N PRO A 375 22.15 -21.27 15.42
CA PRO A 375 21.41 -21.59 14.21
C PRO A 375 20.23 -22.53 14.43
N ASP A 376 20.26 -23.35 15.49
CA ASP A 376 19.18 -24.31 15.81
C ASP A 376 18.01 -23.67 16.60
N ARG A 377 18.12 -22.40 17.03
CA ARG A 377 17.02 -21.74 17.74
C ARG A 377 15.90 -21.35 16.78
N PRO A 378 14.63 -21.34 17.25
CA PRO A 378 13.52 -20.76 16.51
C PRO A 378 13.85 -19.34 16.04
N PHE A 379 13.75 -19.12 14.73
CA PHE A 379 14.11 -17.87 14.08
C PHE A 379 12.91 -17.20 13.42
N ILE A 380 12.11 -17.97 12.66
CA ILE A 380 10.85 -17.51 12.08
C ILE A 380 9.70 -18.28 12.72
N ARG A 381 8.60 -17.60 13.05
CA ARG A 381 7.33 -18.23 13.41
C ARG A 381 6.27 -17.82 12.41
N TRP A 382 5.62 -18.80 11.82
CA TRP A 382 4.39 -18.59 11.06
C TRP A 382 3.20 -19.08 11.89
N THR A 383 2.13 -18.29 11.92
CA THR A 383 0.91 -18.54 12.69
C THR A 383 -0.30 -18.23 11.83
N THR A 384 -1.31 -19.09 11.89
CA THR A 384 -2.63 -18.89 11.29
C THR A 384 -3.69 -18.90 12.37
N ARG A 385 -4.67 -18.01 12.22
CA ARG A 385 -5.87 -17.88 13.06
C ARG A 385 -7.10 -17.94 12.18
N ASP A 386 -8.09 -18.70 12.60
CA ASP A 386 -9.41 -18.78 11.94
C ASP A 386 -10.48 -18.21 12.88
N GLU A 387 -10.89 -16.97 12.65
CA GLU A 387 -11.97 -16.34 13.40
C GLU A 387 -13.36 -16.79 12.91
N SER A 388 -13.45 -17.42 11.73
CA SER A 388 -14.71 -17.97 11.22
C SER A 388 -15.14 -19.24 11.98
N GLY A 389 -14.17 -19.98 12.52
CA GLY A 389 -14.36 -21.24 13.23
C GLY A 389 -14.86 -22.40 12.37
N VAL A 390 -15.00 -22.21 11.06
CA VAL A 390 -15.56 -23.22 10.13
C VAL A 390 -14.67 -23.47 8.92
N ALA A 391 -13.66 -22.63 8.67
CA ALA A 391 -12.85 -22.70 7.46
C ALA A 391 -12.03 -23.99 7.42
N PHE A 392 -11.56 -24.50 8.56
CA PHE A 392 -10.70 -25.68 8.65
C PHE A 392 -11.46 -26.96 9.07
N SER A 393 -12.65 -27.18 8.51
CA SER A 393 -13.51 -28.32 8.86
C SER A 393 -13.16 -29.65 8.18
N LEU A 394 -12.43 -29.63 7.06
CA LEU A 394 -11.93 -30.83 6.40
C LEU A 394 -10.49 -31.12 6.86
N HIS A 395 -10.30 -32.21 7.60
CA HIS A 395 -9.01 -32.63 8.16
C HIS A 395 -8.68 -34.08 7.79
N PRO A 396 -7.39 -34.49 7.80
CA PRO A 396 -6.99 -35.87 7.52
C PRO A 396 -7.50 -36.86 8.54
N ASP A 397 -7.67 -38.12 8.12
CA ASP A 397 -7.90 -39.26 9.01
C ASP A 397 -6.54 -39.77 9.55
N ALA A 398 -5.96 -38.99 10.45
CA ALA A 398 -4.65 -39.25 11.06
C ALA A 398 -4.63 -38.84 12.54
N PRO A 399 -3.67 -39.35 13.34
CA PRO A 399 -3.49 -38.86 14.71
C PRO A 399 -3.15 -37.37 14.73
N VAL A 400 -3.72 -36.63 15.69
CA VAL A 400 -3.40 -35.23 15.98
C VAL A 400 -1.89 -35.01 16.01
N GLY A 401 -1.40 -33.98 15.31
CA GLY A 401 0.02 -33.66 15.22
C GLY A 401 0.83 -34.52 14.24
N ALA A 402 0.21 -35.46 13.51
CA ALA A 402 0.94 -36.34 12.60
C ALA A 402 1.52 -35.59 11.39
N PHE A 403 2.66 -36.09 10.91
CA PHE A 403 3.22 -35.69 9.62
C PHE A 403 2.50 -36.43 8.50
N VAL A 404 1.86 -35.70 7.58
CA VAL A 404 0.91 -36.26 6.60
C VAL A 404 1.30 -35.83 5.18
N ASP A 405 1.49 -36.80 4.28
CA ASP A 405 1.67 -36.52 2.85
C ASP A 405 0.33 -36.10 2.21
N ARG A 406 0.40 -35.25 1.18
CA ARG A 406 -0.76 -34.69 0.47
C ARG A 406 -1.75 -33.95 1.37
N LEU A 407 -1.25 -33.29 2.40
CA LEU A 407 -2.09 -32.58 3.35
C LEU A 407 -2.92 -31.45 2.68
N TRP A 408 -2.45 -30.91 1.55
CA TRP A 408 -3.19 -30.00 0.65
C TRP A 408 -4.53 -30.53 0.09
N GLU A 409 -4.82 -31.83 0.20
CA GLU A 409 -6.16 -32.38 -0.10
C GLU A 409 -7.21 -32.03 0.98
N HIS A 410 -6.77 -31.46 2.10
CA HIS A 410 -7.57 -31.02 3.22
C HIS A 410 -7.58 -29.49 3.33
N ASN A 411 -8.22 -28.95 4.37
CA ASN A 411 -8.15 -27.52 4.65
C ASN A 411 -6.85 -27.23 5.39
N VAL A 412 -5.96 -26.50 4.74
CA VAL A 412 -4.60 -26.24 5.24
C VAL A 412 -4.25 -24.78 5.11
N SER A 413 -3.45 -24.30 6.07
CA SER A 413 -2.68 -23.09 5.87
C SER A 413 -1.32 -23.51 5.32
N GLU A 414 -0.75 -22.68 4.45
CA GLU A 414 0.52 -22.94 3.78
C GLU A 414 1.47 -21.74 3.91
N LEU A 415 2.76 -22.03 4.05
CA LEU A 415 3.85 -21.05 4.01
C LEU A 415 4.86 -21.50 2.97
N PHE A 416 5.22 -20.57 2.09
CA PHE A 416 6.27 -20.73 1.10
C PHE A 416 7.42 -19.78 1.40
N ILE A 417 8.64 -20.30 1.33
CA ILE A 417 9.88 -19.53 1.52
C ILE A 417 10.77 -19.72 0.30
N GLY A 418 10.88 -18.69 -0.53
CA GLY A 418 11.64 -18.70 -1.78
C GLY A 418 13.08 -18.26 -1.58
N GLN A 419 13.98 -18.77 -2.42
CA GLN A 419 15.36 -18.30 -2.50
C GLN A 419 15.44 -17.02 -3.35
N GLY A 420 16.24 -16.05 -2.91
CA GLY A 420 16.60 -14.89 -3.75
C GLY A 420 17.41 -15.28 -5.00
N GLY A 421 17.41 -14.42 -6.03
CA GLY A 421 18.33 -14.56 -7.16
C GLY A 421 17.91 -15.52 -8.29
N GLY A 422 16.64 -15.95 -8.35
CA GLY A 422 16.06 -16.58 -9.56
C GLY A 422 16.37 -18.07 -9.77
N SER A 423 16.88 -18.78 -8.76
CA SER A 423 17.12 -20.23 -8.84
C SER A 423 15.83 -21.07 -8.93
N GLY A 424 14.70 -20.52 -8.50
CA GLY A 424 13.43 -21.23 -8.39
C GLY A 424 13.36 -22.22 -7.22
N GLN A 425 14.35 -22.20 -6.31
CA GLN A 425 14.33 -23.00 -5.08
C GLN A 425 13.39 -22.40 -4.05
N TYR A 426 12.65 -23.25 -3.34
CA TYR A 426 11.78 -22.82 -2.24
C TYR A 426 11.49 -23.97 -1.27
N LEU A 427 11.03 -23.59 -0.09
CA LEU A 427 10.43 -24.47 0.91
C LEU A 427 8.91 -24.29 0.89
N GLU A 428 8.20 -25.37 1.16
CA GLU A 428 6.75 -25.41 1.35
C GLU A 428 6.45 -26.06 2.69
N PHE A 429 5.57 -25.45 3.45
CA PHE A 429 5.07 -25.96 4.71
C PHE A 429 3.56 -25.89 4.73
N GLU A 430 2.92 -26.94 5.24
CA GLU A 430 1.46 -27.00 5.39
C GLU A 430 1.12 -27.35 6.83
N VAL A 431 0.01 -26.82 7.36
CA VAL A 431 -0.44 -27.09 8.72
C VAL A 431 -1.96 -27.01 8.87
N THR A 432 -2.55 -27.88 9.70
CA THR A 432 -3.96 -27.82 10.12
C THR A 432 -4.10 -27.34 11.57
N PRO A 433 -5.30 -26.92 12.02
CA PRO A 433 -5.53 -26.55 13.42
C PRO A 433 -5.25 -27.66 14.43
N GLU A 434 -5.38 -28.93 14.05
CA GLU A 434 -5.05 -30.09 14.86
C GLU A 434 -3.53 -30.40 14.87
N GLY A 435 -2.72 -29.56 14.24
CA GLY A 435 -1.27 -29.69 14.20
C GLY A 435 -0.73 -30.73 13.23
N HIS A 436 -1.58 -31.31 12.36
CA HIS A 436 -1.06 -32.08 11.23
C HIS A 436 -0.20 -31.16 10.37
N TRP A 437 0.90 -31.67 9.84
CA TRP A 437 1.85 -30.82 9.13
C TRP A 437 2.61 -31.57 8.04
N LEU A 438 3.13 -30.79 7.11
CA LEU A 438 3.98 -31.22 6.01
C LEU A 438 5.10 -30.20 5.81
N ALA A 439 6.26 -30.69 5.36
CA ALA A 439 7.38 -29.86 4.95
C ALA A 439 8.06 -30.48 3.72
N ILE A 440 8.27 -29.67 2.68
CA ILE A 440 8.86 -30.09 1.41
C ILE A 440 9.92 -29.08 0.97
N ARG A 441 11.00 -29.59 0.35
CA ARG A 441 12.04 -28.77 -0.30
C ARG A 441 12.03 -28.97 -1.80
N PHE A 442 12.14 -27.87 -2.53
CA PHE A 442 12.23 -27.87 -3.99
C PHE A 442 13.58 -27.29 -4.46
N ASP A 443 14.22 -27.97 -5.41
CA ASP A 443 15.52 -27.58 -5.99
C ASP A 443 15.39 -26.77 -7.29
N ALA A 444 14.18 -26.76 -7.86
CA ALA A 444 13.73 -25.96 -8.99
C ALA A 444 12.19 -25.84 -8.92
N PRO A 445 11.53 -25.04 -9.80
CA PRO A 445 10.07 -24.90 -9.79
C PRO A 445 9.36 -26.25 -9.85
N ARG A 446 8.58 -26.58 -8.80
CA ARG A 446 7.83 -27.83 -8.60
C ARG A 446 8.64 -29.13 -8.81
N GLN A 447 9.95 -29.10 -8.62
CA GLN A 447 10.81 -30.29 -8.58
C GLN A 447 11.29 -30.55 -7.15
N ARG A 448 10.85 -31.66 -6.54
CA ARG A 448 11.26 -32.02 -5.17
C ARG A 448 12.76 -32.32 -5.15
N THR A 449 13.44 -31.83 -4.12
CA THR A 449 14.89 -31.99 -3.93
C THR A 449 15.26 -33.44 -3.67
N ALA A 450 16.43 -33.86 -4.17
CA ALA A 450 16.99 -35.18 -3.85
C ALA A 450 17.14 -35.39 -2.32
N GLY A 451 16.67 -36.51 -1.81
CA GLY A 451 16.55 -36.81 -0.38
C GLY A 451 15.26 -36.32 0.28
N HIS A 452 14.48 -35.44 -0.37
CA HIS A 452 13.19 -34.93 0.08
C HIS A 452 12.04 -35.33 -0.88
N GLU A 453 12.27 -36.27 -1.80
CA GLU A 453 11.27 -36.69 -2.79
C GLU A 453 10.08 -37.39 -2.11
N ILE A 454 10.37 -38.15 -1.05
CA ILE A 454 9.40 -38.82 -0.20
C ILE A 454 9.26 -38.00 1.11
N PRO A 455 8.06 -37.56 1.48
CA PRO A 455 7.85 -36.85 2.72
C PRO A 455 8.29 -37.70 3.93
N SER A 456 9.15 -37.12 4.76
CA SER A 456 9.68 -37.78 5.95
C SER A 456 9.84 -36.76 7.06
N GLU A 457 9.14 -37.00 8.17
CA GLU A 457 9.21 -36.14 9.35
C GLU A 457 10.63 -36.04 9.93
N GLU A 458 11.38 -37.15 9.92
CA GLU A 458 12.74 -37.25 10.48
C GLU A 458 13.70 -36.21 9.89
N LEU A 459 13.51 -35.83 8.61
CA LEU A 459 14.31 -34.81 7.93
C LEU A 459 14.13 -33.41 8.50
N TRP A 460 13.03 -33.16 9.22
CA TRP A 460 12.59 -31.83 9.62
C TRP A 460 12.51 -31.63 11.13
N ARG A 461 12.36 -32.70 11.92
CA ARG A 461 12.09 -32.65 13.38
C ARG A 461 13.06 -31.78 14.20
N SER A 462 14.30 -31.59 13.75
CA SER A 462 15.30 -30.76 14.45
C SER A 462 15.21 -29.28 14.11
N GLN A 463 14.49 -28.90 13.04
CA GLN A 463 14.54 -27.58 12.45
C GLN A 463 13.16 -26.92 12.20
N ALA A 464 12.09 -27.72 12.20
CA ALA A 464 10.71 -27.26 12.07
C ALA A 464 9.87 -27.86 13.21
N THR A 465 9.22 -26.99 13.99
CA THR A 465 8.39 -27.39 15.13
C THR A 465 6.95 -26.90 14.92
N PRO A 466 6.01 -27.78 14.54
CA PRO A 466 4.60 -27.41 14.46
C PRO A 466 4.02 -27.15 15.84
N PHE A 467 3.02 -26.28 15.91
CA PHE A 467 2.27 -26.01 17.13
C PHE A 467 0.80 -25.75 16.82
N ALA A 468 -0.05 -26.05 17.80
CA ALA A 468 -1.47 -25.73 17.80
C ALA A 468 -1.88 -25.22 19.19
N SER A 469 -2.58 -24.10 19.24
CA SER A 469 -3.00 -23.46 20.49
C SER A 469 -4.29 -22.65 20.30
N GLU A 470 -4.88 -22.17 21.40
CA GLU A 470 -6.01 -21.23 21.35
C GLU A 470 -5.67 -19.91 20.62
N LYS A 471 -4.38 -19.55 20.51
CA LYS A 471 -3.92 -18.33 19.84
C LYS A 471 -3.67 -18.52 18.34
N GLY A 472 -3.91 -19.72 17.83
CA GLY A 472 -3.61 -20.13 16.46
C GLY A 472 -2.69 -21.34 16.39
N PHE A 473 -2.43 -21.76 15.16
CA PHE A 473 -1.63 -22.93 14.80
C PHE A 473 -0.60 -22.54 13.74
N GLY A 474 0.49 -23.29 13.60
CA GLY A 474 1.60 -22.85 12.78
C GLY A 474 2.86 -23.68 12.94
N ILE A 475 3.98 -23.13 12.47
CA ILE A 475 5.31 -23.77 12.54
C ILE A 475 6.37 -22.73 12.95
N GLU A 476 7.27 -23.14 13.84
CA GLU A 476 8.52 -22.46 14.13
C GLU A 476 9.66 -23.06 13.33
N LEU A 477 10.46 -22.21 12.69
CA LEU A 477 11.55 -22.59 11.79
C LEU A 477 12.88 -22.06 12.33
N SER A 478 13.88 -22.93 12.39
CA SER A 478 15.25 -22.57 12.80
C SER A 478 15.98 -21.74 11.75
N TYR A 479 17.04 -21.02 12.16
CA TYR A 479 17.90 -20.32 11.21
C TYR A 479 18.70 -21.27 10.33
N ALA A 480 19.17 -22.41 10.86
CA ALA A 480 19.92 -23.43 10.12
C ALA A 480 19.18 -23.89 8.85
N LEU A 481 17.86 -24.03 8.95
CA LEU A 481 16.98 -24.38 7.84
C LEU A 481 16.90 -23.28 6.78
N LEU A 482 16.82 -22.03 7.24
CA LEU A 482 16.52 -20.87 6.40
C LEU A 482 17.78 -20.22 5.82
N GLU A 483 18.96 -20.46 6.38
CA GLU A 483 20.24 -19.88 5.94
C GLU A 483 20.45 -19.98 4.41
N PRO A 484 20.20 -21.12 3.72
CA PRO A 484 20.39 -21.21 2.27
C PRO A 484 19.42 -20.34 1.44
N PHE A 485 18.33 -19.88 2.05
CA PHE A 485 17.28 -19.09 1.41
C PHE A 485 17.41 -17.59 1.71
N ILE A 486 18.26 -17.21 2.68
CA ILE A 486 18.53 -15.82 3.03
C ILE A 486 19.58 -15.24 2.07
N HIS A 487 19.23 -14.15 1.38
CA HIS A 487 20.11 -13.44 0.48
C HIS A 487 20.06 -11.94 0.76
N ASP A 488 21.23 -11.29 0.94
CA ASP A 488 21.33 -9.86 1.29
C ASP A 488 20.47 -9.44 2.50
N ASP A 489 20.41 -10.33 3.49
CA ASP A 489 19.58 -10.24 4.70
C ASP A 489 18.08 -10.13 4.38
N THR A 490 17.63 -10.73 3.28
CA THR A 490 16.21 -10.79 2.89
C THR A 490 15.71 -12.23 2.79
N LEU A 491 14.40 -12.41 2.98
CA LEU A 491 13.64 -13.62 2.67
C LEU A 491 12.53 -13.30 1.69
N ARG A 492 12.14 -14.29 0.89
CA ARG A 492 10.94 -14.20 0.05
C ARG A 492 9.85 -15.07 0.65
N LEU A 493 8.73 -14.46 1.00
CA LEU A 493 7.66 -15.11 1.74
C LEU A 493 6.33 -15.04 1.00
N GLN A 494 5.55 -16.11 1.11
CA GLN A 494 4.15 -16.14 0.69
C GLN A 494 3.37 -17.07 1.61
N CYS A 495 2.16 -16.66 2.01
CA CYS A 495 1.22 -17.54 2.68
C CYS A 495 0.04 -17.85 1.75
N ALA A 496 -0.48 -19.07 1.85
CA ALA A 496 -1.74 -19.45 1.23
C ALA A 496 -2.63 -20.18 2.22
N VAL A 497 -3.91 -20.30 1.86
CA VAL A 497 -4.88 -21.14 2.54
C VAL A 497 -5.63 -21.91 1.48
N SER A 498 -5.44 -23.21 1.45
CA SER A 498 -6.18 -24.10 0.56
C SER A 498 -7.33 -24.73 1.33
N LEU A 499 -8.55 -24.53 0.83
CA LEU A 499 -9.70 -25.29 1.28
C LEU A 499 -9.81 -26.46 0.29
N GLY A 500 -9.88 -27.70 0.76
CA GLY A 500 -9.86 -28.93 -0.06
C GLY A 500 -11.05 -29.08 -1.04
N ASP A 501 -11.84 -28.03 -1.23
CA ASP A 501 -12.90 -27.87 -2.21
C ASP A 501 -12.53 -26.96 -3.40
N GLY A 502 -11.25 -26.56 -3.52
CA GLY A 502 -10.73 -25.76 -4.63
C GLY A 502 -10.87 -24.25 -4.45
N ARG A 503 -11.19 -23.79 -3.23
CA ARG A 503 -11.11 -22.37 -2.85
C ARG A 503 -9.75 -22.08 -2.23
N TYR A 504 -9.21 -20.92 -2.57
CA TYR A 504 -7.85 -20.55 -2.20
C TYR A 504 -7.79 -19.10 -1.73
N GLY A 505 -7.16 -18.91 -0.58
CA GLY A 505 -6.82 -17.62 0.00
C GLY A 505 -5.33 -17.35 -0.13
N LEU A 506 -4.95 -16.10 -0.35
CA LEU A 506 -3.56 -15.72 -0.56
C LEU A 506 -3.20 -14.47 0.27
N PHE A 507 -2.03 -14.49 0.91
CA PHE A 507 -1.46 -13.31 1.56
C PHE A 507 0.08 -13.29 1.57
N PRO A 508 0.74 -12.21 1.08
CA PRO A 508 0.14 -11.10 0.35
C PRO A 508 -0.50 -11.55 -0.97
N TRP A 509 -1.48 -10.79 -1.46
CA TRP A 509 -2.23 -11.17 -2.65
C TRP A 509 -1.55 -10.68 -3.94
N TRP A 510 -1.66 -11.44 -5.03
CA TRP A 510 -1.24 -11.03 -6.38
C TRP A 510 -2.29 -11.42 -7.42
N ARG A 511 -2.21 -10.89 -8.65
CA ARG A 511 -3.12 -11.24 -9.75
C ARG A 511 -2.65 -12.53 -10.43
N GLY A 512 -3.52 -13.53 -10.45
CA GLY A 512 -3.36 -14.78 -11.21
C GLY A 512 -4.39 -14.89 -12.32
N GLU A 513 -3.96 -15.31 -13.52
CA GLU A 513 -4.85 -15.73 -14.60
C GLU A 513 -4.70 -17.25 -14.78
N GLY A 514 -5.80 -18.00 -14.74
CA GLY A 514 -5.78 -19.45 -14.91
C GLY A 514 -5.78 -20.26 -13.61
N ALA A 515 -5.31 -21.50 -13.65
CA ALA A 515 -5.32 -22.37 -12.49
C ALA A 515 -4.44 -21.78 -11.36
N PRO A 516 -4.83 -21.94 -10.08
CA PRO A 516 -4.01 -21.48 -8.97
C PRO A 516 -2.62 -22.11 -9.01
N ASP A 517 -1.60 -21.26 -8.89
CA ASP A 517 -0.21 -21.69 -8.81
C ASP A 517 0.54 -20.86 -7.78
N PHE A 518 0.73 -21.45 -6.60
CA PHE A 518 1.47 -20.85 -5.49
C PHE A 518 2.98 -21.12 -5.55
N HIS A 519 3.44 -21.96 -6.48
CA HIS A 519 4.85 -22.38 -6.58
C HIS A 519 5.64 -21.43 -7.52
N GLN A 520 5.44 -20.13 -7.31
CA GLN A 520 6.05 -19.04 -8.07
C GLN A 520 6.96 -18.19 -7.15
N PRO A 521 8.12 -18.71 -6.71
CA PRO A 521 8.99 -18.04 -5.74
C PRO A 521 9.52 -16.66 -6.20
N GLU A 522 9.50 -16.39 -7.50
CA GLU A 522 9.79 -15.09 -8.07
C GLU A 522 8.74 -14.02 -7.71
N ARG A 523 7.49 -14.42 -7.42
CA ARG A 523 6.37 -13.53 -7.03
C ARG A 523 6.26 -13.29 -5.52
N TYR A 524 6.96 -14.10 -4.72
CA TYR A 524 6.88 -14.00 -3.27
C TYR A 524 7.38 -12.64 -2.78
N CYS A 525 6.78 -12.15 -1.70
CA CYS A 525 7.09 -10.85 -1.14
C CYS A 525 8.48 -10.87 -0.50
N VAL A 526 9.38 -10.01 -0.97
CA VAL A 526 10.70 -9.84 -0.34
C VAL A 526 10.56 -9.03 0.94
N VAL A 527 11.10 -9.54 2.03
CA VAL A 527 11.14 -8.87 3.33
C VAL A 527 12.56 -8.85 3.86
N ARG A 528 12.96 -7.74 4.47
CA ARG A 528 14.28 -7.57 5.09
C ARG A 528 14.24 -8.06 6.54
N LEU A 529 15.18 -8.92 6.87
CA LEU A 529 15.42 -9.40 8.22
C LEU A 529 16.18 -8.34 9.04
N GLY A 530 15.82 -8.24 10.32
CA GLY A 530 16.47 -7.35 11.29
C GLY A 530 17.61 -8.02 12.02
#